data_AF-A0A938SKW1-F1
#
_entry.id   AF-A0A938SKW1-F1
#
_cell.length_a   1.000
_cell.length_b   1.000
_cell.length_c   1.000
_cell.angle_alpha   90.00
_cell.angle_beta   90.00
_cell.angle_gamma   90.00
#
_symmetry.space_group_name_H-M   'P 1'
#
loop_
_entity.id
_entity.type
_entity.pdbx_description
1 polymer ?
#
loop_
_entity_poly.entity_id
_entity_poly.type
_entity_poly.pdbx_seq_one_letter_code
_entity_poly.pdbx_strand_id
1 'polypeptide(L)'
;MPEQPDDMLPPWEEFPTYTRCTIGWRMGPGEQYAFDWYDFIRSLPKDYESRLAYLKRHRPAPVNWGDEVLSVLYPDTESDQEFGCSEAETNRLLELGVVEYDAAYTTWVTKQTGIQWPWQLPGCDSPDKAARYWTREFWFFSRQLSTLRSEGTVRFEPVPIGWKDVEPELLTGRLGDVDVSLGLLALSKMLCVGSIQPPWVYELSPDQIDNSHGMDMGYCNAFCLWIGSAFDDDVFLRKLLQSTGIPNDWRKWIEKQTQHR
;
A
#
# COMPACT_ATOMS: atom_id res chain seq x y z
N MET A 1 -32.98 7.20 -25.41
CA MET A 1 -31.68 7.74 -24.94
C MET A 1 -30.82 6.53 -24.61
N PRO A 2 -29.56 6.46 -25.05
CA PRO A 2 -28.68 5.40 -24.57
C PRO A 2 -28.55 5.57 -23.05
N GLU A 3 -28.77 4.49 -22.31
CA GLU A 3 -28.50 4.43 -20.87
C GLU A 3 -27.06 4.91 -20.64
N GLN A 4 -26.88 5.84 -19.70
CA GLN A 4 -25.53 6.17 -19.25
C GLN A 4 -24.91 4.87 -18.74
N PRO A 5 -23.68 4.50 -19.17
CA PRO A 5 -23.02 3.36 -18.58
C PRO A 5 -22.93 3.59 -17.06
N ASP A 6 -23.36 2.58 -16.29
CA ASP A 6 -23.37 2.62 -14.83
C ASP A 6 -22.05 3.21 -14.30
N ASP A 7 -22.14 4.21 -13.41
CA ASP A 7 -21.01 4.99 -12.89
C ASP A 7 -19.96 4.06 -12.26
N MET A 8 -18.89 3.76 -13.00
CA MET A 8 -17.90 2.78 -12.61
C MET A 8 -16.91 3.39 -11.60
N LEU A 9 -16.63 2.67 -10.51
CA LEU A 9 -15.64 3.09 -9.52
C LEU A 9 -14.24 3.15 -10.16
N PRO A 10 -13.40 4.10 -9.75
CA PRO A 10 -12.03 4.11 -10.21
C PRO A 10 -11.21 2.96 -9.59
N PRO A 11 -10.13 2.50 -10.24
CA PRO A 11 -9.41 1.30 -9.81
C PRO A 11 -8.80 1.40 -8.41
N TRP A 12 -8.38 2.60 -7.99
CA TRP A 12 -7.87 2.83 -6.63
C TRP A 12 -8.96 2.73 -5.57
N GLU A 13 -10.22 3.00 -5.93
CA GLU A 13 -11.33 2.81 -5.02
C GLU A 13 -11.77 1.36 -4.99
N GLU A 14 -11.82 0.70 -6.16
CA GLU A 14 -12.22 -0.70 -6.21
C GLU A 14 -11.19 -1.64 -5.59
N PHE A 15 -9.91 -1.46 -5.93
CA PHE A 15 -8.77 -2.23 -5.47
C PHE A 15 -7.77 -1.35 -4.71
N PRO A 16 -8.11 -0.85 -3.50
CA PRO A 16 -7.25 0.09 -2.76
C PRO A 16 -5.90 -0.53 -2.35
N THR A 17 -5.82 -1.86 -2.34
CA THR A 17 -4.60 -2.59 -2.01
C THR A 17 -3.66 -2.73 -3.21
N TYR A 18 -4.06 -2.29 -4.39
CA TYR A 18 -3.24 -2.29 -5.58
C TYR A 18 -2.55 -0.94 -5.71
N THR A 19 -1.25 -0.97 -5.93
CA THR A 19 -0.49 0.24 -6.30
C THR A 19 -0.63 0.50 -7.79
N ARG A 20 -0.43 1.76 -8.21
CA ARG A 20 -0.54 2.24 -9.60
C ARG A 20 0.10 1.32 -10.64
N CYS A 21 1.26 0.76 -10.32
CA CYS A 21 2.04 -0.08 -11.24
C CYS A 21 1.84 -1.59 -11.03
N THR A 22 0.94 -2.03 -10.14
CA THR A 22 0.74 -3.46 -9.85
C THR A 22 -0.57 -4.04 -10.40
N ILE A 23 -1.53 -3.18 -10.76
CA ILE A 23 -2.86 -3.63 -11.20
C ILE A 23 -2.81 -4.44 -12.51
N GLY A 24 -1.94 -4.07 -13.44
CA GLY A 24 -1.80 -4.75 -14.75
C GLY A 24 -0.91 -5.99 -14.74
N TRP A 25 -0.18 -6.28 -13.66
CA TRP A 25 0.77 -7.42 -13.63
C TRP A 25 0.23 -8.67 -12.96
N ARG A 26 -0.87 -8.55 -12.22
CA ARG A 26 -1.42 -9.67 -11.45
C ARG A 26 -2.24 -10.64 -12.30
N MET A 27 -2.42 -10.40 -13.60
CA MET A 27 -3.19 -11.26 -14.53
C MET A 27 -4.52 -11.74 -13.95
N GLY A 28 -5.17 -10.85 -13.19
CA GLY A 28 -6.31 -11.17 -12.32
C GLY A 28 -7.46 -10.18 -12.50
N PRO A 29 -8.49 -10.26 -11.65
CA PRO A 29 -9.69 -9.43 -11.80
C PRO A 29 -9.43 -7.91 -11.90
N GLY A 30 -8.37 -7.42 -11.23
CA GLY A 30 -8.01 -6.00 -11.28
C GLY A 30 -7.51 -5.51 -12.63
N GLU A 31 -6.85 -6.35 -13.43
CA GLU A 31 -6.36 -5.96 -14.75
C GLU A 31 -7.53 -5.77 -15.73
N GLN A 32 -8.42 -6.76 -15.81
CA GLN A 32 -9.63 -6.66 -16.63
C GLN A 32 -10.49 -5.46 -16.19
N TYR A 33 -10.66 -5.27 -14.88
CA TYR A 33 -11.39 -4.13 -14.34
C TYR A 33 -10.76 -2.79 -14.74
N ALA A 34 -9.42 -2.69 -14.74
CA ALA A 34 -8.74 -1.48 -15.18
C ALA A 34 -9.01 -1.21 -16.68
N PHE A 35 -9.00 -2.24 -17.53
CA PHE A 35 -9.37 -2.08 -18.95
C PHE A 35 -10.81 -1.61 -19.14
N ASP A 36 -11.75 -2.25 -18.43
CA ASP A 36 -13.16 -1.89 -18.47
C ASP A 36 -13.36 -0.44 -17.98
N TRP A 37 -12.63 -0.05 -16.93
CA TRP A 37 -12.61 1.33 -16.44
C TRP A 37 -12.05 2.31 -17.45
N TYR A 38 -10.95 1.98 -18.14
CA TYR A 38 -10.42 2.83 -19.21
C TYR A 38 -11.43 3.02 -20.36
N ASP A 39 -12.16 1.98 -20.74
CA ASP A 39 -13.20 2.07 -21.76
C ASP A 39 -14.37 2.96 -21.29
N PHE A 40 -14.79 2.80 -20.03
CA PHE A 40 -15.76 3.69 -19.41
C PHE A 40 -15.27 5.16 -19.42
N ILE A 41 -14.05 5.42 -18.96
CA ILE A 41 -13.44 6.76 -18.98
C ILE A 41 -13.40 7.30 -20.41
N ARG A 42 -13.03 6.53 -21.44
CA ARG A 42 -13.05 7.00 -22.85
C ARG A 42 -14.46 7.35 -23.34
N SER A 43 -15.50 6.74 -22.76
CA SER A 43 -16.90 7.03 -23.11
C SER A 43 -17.43 8.34 -22.51
N LEU A 44 -16.80 8.85 -21.44
CA LEU A 44 -17.21 10.10 -20.80
C LEU A 44 -16.92 11.34 -21.68
N PRO A 45 -17.68 12.44 -21.53
CA PRO A 45 -17.34 13.72 -22.14
C PRO A 45 -15.89 14.12 -21.82
N LYS A 46 -15.16 14.62 -22.82
CA LYS A 46 -13.73 14.97 -22.69
C LYS A 46 -13.48 16.30 -21.96
N ASP A 47 -14.51 17.10 -21.71
CA ASP A 47 -14.36 18.39 -21.06
C ASP A 47 -13.95 18.25 -19.59
N TYR A 48 -13.13 19.20 -19.14
CA TYR A 48 -12.55 19.21 -17.80
C TYR A 48 -13.60 19.11 -16.69
N GLU A 49 -14.73 19.82 -16.81
CA GLU A 49 -15.77 19.85 -15.78
C GLU A 49 -16.44 18.49 -15.61
N SER A 50 -16.75 17.79 -16.70
CA SER A 50 -17.32 16.44 -16.65
C SER A 50 -16.35 15.43 -16.02
N ARG A 51 -15.06 15.53 -16.35
CA ARG A 51 -14.00 14.66 -15.80
C ARG A 51 -13.75 14.92 -14.32
N LEU A 52 -13.67 16.19 -13.94
CA LEU A 52 -13.54 16.59 -12.54
C LEU A 52 -14.76 16.18 -11.73
N ALA A 53 -15.97 16.34 -12.29
CA ALA A 53 -17.20 15.92 -11.63
C ALA A 53 -17.24 14.40 -11.42
N TYR A 54 -16.73 13.59 -12.37
CA TYR A 54 -16.55 12.16 -12.16
C TYR A 54 -15.62 11.88 -10.97
N LEU A 55 -14.40 12.43 -10.99
CA LEU A 55 -13.42 12.21 -9.92
C LEU A 55 -13.93 12.64 -8.54
N LYS A 56 -14.66 13.76 -8.45
CA LYS A 56 -15.21 14.29 -7.19
C LYS A 56 -16.37 13.49 -6.60
N ARG A 57 -17.02 12.60 -7.37
CA ARG A 57 -18.05 11.70 -6.83
C ARG A 57 -17.46 10.47 -6.14
N HIS A 58 -16.21 10.15 -6.44
CA HIS A 58 -15.50 8.98 -5.97
C HIS A 58 -14.49 9.35 -4.88
N ARG A 59 -13.91 8.33 -4.22
CA ARG A 59 -12.82 8.53 -3.27
C ARG A 59 -11.60 9.15 -3.97
N PRO A 60 -10.88 10.08 -3.32
CA PRO A 60 -9.64 10.61 -3.85
C PRO A 60 -8.64 9.48 -4.15
N ALA A 61 -7.88 9.62 -5.23
CA ALA A 61 -6.83 8.67 -5.54
C ALA A 61 -5.66 8.82 -4.56
N PRO A 62 -4.92 7.75 -4.26
CA PRO A 62 -3.63 7.88 -3.60
C PRO A 62 -2.68 8.75 -4.44
N VAL A 63 -1.77 9.49 -3.81
CA VAL A 63 -0.88 10.43 -4.54
C VAL A 63 -0.08 9.76 -5.66
N ASN A 64 0.37 8.51 -5.48
CA ASN A 64 1.06 7.75 -6.53
C ASN A 64 0.18 7.33 -7.72
N TRP A 65 -1.11 7.68 -7.74
CA TRP A 65 -2.00 7.59 -8.90
C TRP A 65 -2.23 8.96 -9.57
N GLY A 66 -1.52 10.01 -9.15
CA GLY A 66 -1.75 11.37 -9.65
C GLY A 66 -1.62 11.50 -11.17
N ASP A 67 -0.70 10.75 -11.78
CA ASP A 67 -0.51 10.69 -13.23
C ASP A 67 -1.78 10.20 -13.95
N GLU A 68 -2.42 9.18 -13.38
CA GLU A 68 -3.68 8.64 -13.87
C GLU A 68 -4.83 9.64 -13.71
N VAL A 69 -4.87 10.35 -12.58
CA VAL A 69 -5.85 11.42 -12.36
C VAL A 69 -5.66 12.56 -13.37
N LEU A 70 -4.42 12.92 -13.71
CA LEU A 70 -4.14 13.88 -14.78
C LEU A 70 -4.60 13.36 -16.14
N SER A 71 -4.36 12.09 -16.45
CA SER A 71 -4.80 11.44 -17.69
C SER A 71 -6.33 11.55 -17.88
N VAL A 72 -7.07 11.38 -16.79
CA VAL A 72 -8.53 11.52 -16.76
C VAL A 72 -8.96 12.98 -16.98
N LEU A 73 -8.27 13.94 -16.34
CA LEU A 73 -8.59 15.37 -16.46
C LEU A 73 -8.22 15.98 -17.82
N TYR A 74 -7.17 15.46 -18.46
CA TYR A 74 -6.59 15.99 -19.71
C TYR A 74 -6.37 14.86 -20.74
N PRO A 75 -7.44 14.29 -21.32
CA PRO A 75 -7.32 13.11 -22.18
C PRO A 75 -6.63 13.36 -23.52
N ASP A 76 -6.41 14.63 -23.91
CA ASP A 76 -5.80 15.02 -25.19
C ASP A 76 -4.34 15.52 -25.04
N THR A 77 -3.79 15.55 -23.82
CA THR A 77 -2.35 15.79 -23.65
C THR A 77 -1.59 14.51 -23.89
N GLU A 78 -0.79 14.46 -24.95
CA GLU A 78 0.21 13.40 -25.16
C GLU A 78 1.20 13.46 -24.00
N SER A 79 1.03 12.59 -23.01
CA SER A 79 1.97 12.51 -21.89
C SER A 79 3.22 11.76 -22.37
N ASP A 80 4.18 12.49 -22.91
CA ASP A 80 5.58 12.04 -23.03
C ASP A 80 6.26 11.93 -21.63
N GLN A 81 5.50 12.11 -20.54
CA GLN A 81 6.00 12.10 -19.17
C GLN A 81 6.34 10.68 -18.71
N GLU A 82 7.55 10.52 -18.17
CA GLU A 82 7.89 9.40 -17.29
C GLU A 82 6.84 9.32 -16.16
N PHE A 83 6.50 8.09 -15.73
CA PHE A 83 5.53 7.82 -14.67
C PHE A 83 5.67 8.79 -13.48
N GLY A 84 4.57 9.40 -13.05
CA GLY A 84 4.52 10.30 -11.89
C GLY A 84 4.01 11.72 -12.19
N CYS A 85 3.83 12.51 -11.14
CA CYS A 85 3.47 13.92 -11.21
C CYS A 85 4.65 14.78 -10.73
N SER A 86 4.83 15.97 -11.31
CA SER A 86 5.65 17.00 -10.68
C SER A 86 5.02 17.46 -9.36
N GLU A 87 5.83 18.04 -8.47
CA GLU A 87 5.35 18.58 -7.18
C GLU A 87 4.23 19.62 -7.37
N ALA A 88 4.31 20.46 -8.41
CA ALA A 88 3.29 21.44 -8.72
C ALA A 88 1.96 20.79 -9.16
N GLU A 89 2.03 19.73 -9.95
CA GLU A 89 0.85 18.96 -10.35
C GLU A 89 0.23 18.23 -9.16
N THR A 90 1.03 17.57 -8.33
CA THR A 90 0.56 16.93 -7.09
C THR A 90 -0.15 17.92 -6.18
N ASN A 91 0.45 19.09 -5.92
CA ASN A 91 -0.17 20.13 -5.09
C ASN A 91 -1.51 20.60 -5.67
N ARG A 92 -1.59 20.77 -7.00
CA ARG A 92 -2.84 21.14 -7.67
C ARG A 92 -3.92 20.07 -7.51
N LEU A 93 -3.57 18.79 -7.65
CA LEU A 93 -4.53 17.70 -7.49
C LEU A 93 -5.02 17.58 -6.04
N LEU A 94 -4.13 17.80 -5.06
CA LEU A 94 -4.47 17.86 -3.64
C LEU A 94 -5.46 19.00 -3.36
N GLU A 95 -5.21 20.20 -3.89
CA GLU A 95 -6.11 21.36 -3.77
C GLU A 95 -7.49 21.10 -4.39
N LEU A 96 -7.55 20.34 -5.50
CA LEU A 96 -8.80 19.93 -6.13
C LEU A 96 -9.56 18.86 -5.32
N GLY A 97 -8.90 18.20 -4.37
CA GLY A 97 -9.45 17.13 -3.55
C GLY A 97 -9.68 15.82 -4.32
N VAL A 98 -8.95 15.60 -5.41
CA VAL A 98 -9.06 14.39 -6.25
C VAL A 98 -7.93 13.39 -6.02
N VAL A 99 -6.89 13.81 -5.27
CA VAL A 99 -5.90 12.91 -4.68
C VAL A 99 -5.74 13.22 -3.20
N GLU A 100 -5.27 12.24 -2.42
CA GLU A 100 -5.01 12.39 -0.99
C GLU A 100 -3.81 11.52 -0.57
N TYR A 101 -3.08 11.97 0.45
CA TYR A 101 -2.06 11.16 1.11
C TYR A 101 -2.72 10.01 1.88
N ASP A 102 -2.12 8.81 1.84
CA ASP A 102 -2.64 7.64 2.54
C ASP A 102 -4.09 7.23 2.17
N ALA A 103 -4.58 7.67 1.00
CA ALA A 103 -5.95 7.45 0.54
C ALA A 103 -6.31 5.96 0.40
N ALA A 104 -5.34 5.11 0.10
CA ALA A 104 -5.60 3.69 -0.08
C ALA A 104 -5.99 3.00 1.22
N TYR A 105 -5.30 3.32 2.32
CA TYR A 105 -5.63 2.76 3.62
C TYR A 105 -7.01 3.24 4.10
N THR A 106 -7.28 4.55 3.96
CA THR A 106 -8.58 5.12 4.37
C THR A 106 -9.72 4.57 3.52
N THR A 107 -9.49 4.33 2.24
CA THR A 107 -10.47 3.68 1.36
C THR A 107 -10.67 2.22 1.76
N TRP A 108 -9.58 1.46 1.92
CA TRP A 108 -9.62 0.05 2.30
C TRP A 108 -10.37 -0.16 3.62
N VAL A 109 -10.12 0.64 4.66
CA VAL A 109 -10.75 0.48 5.97
C VAL A 109 -12.27 0.72 5.90
N THR A 110 -12.73 1.64 5.05
CA THR A 110 -14.18 1.89 4.91
C THR A 110 -14.95 0.79 4.17
N LYS A 111 -14.23 -0.08 3.45
CA LYS A 111 -14.80 -1.29 2.86
C LYS A 111 -14.88 -2.45 3.85
N GLN A 112 -14.29 -2.33 5.04
CA GLN A 112 -14.27 -3.41 6.02
C GLN A 112 -15.52 -3.40 6.91
N THR A 113 -16.16 -4.56 7.06
CA THR A 113 -17.23 -4.79 8.04
C THR A 113 -16.72 -5.45 9.33
N GLY A 114 -15.43 -5.77 9.38
CA GLY A 114 -14.75 -6.42 10.48
C GLY A 114 -13.23 -6.46 10.27
N ILE A 115 -12.54 -7.32 11.03
CA ILE A 115 -11.12 -7.57 10.81
C ILE A 115 -10.99 -8.58 9.67
N GLN A 116 -10.37 -8.16 8.57
CA GLN A 116 -9.96 -9.08 7.52
C GLN A 116 -8.62 -9.70 7.92
N TRP A 117 -8.65 -10.93 8.44
CA TRP A 117 -7.43 -11.57 8.92
C TRP A 117 -6.54 -11.99 7.74
N PRO A 118 -5.21 -11.82 7.81
CA PRO A 118 -4.32 -12.13 6.70
C PRO A 118 -4.39 -13.58 6.22
N TRP A 119 -4.65 -14.55 7.11
CA TRP A 119 -4.82 -15.96 6.74
C TRP A 119 -6.10 -16.28 5.96
N GLN A 120 -7.01 -15.31 5.83
CA GLN A 120 -8.19 -15.42 4.97
C GLN A 120 -7.87 -15.02 3.52
N LEU A 121 -6.70 -14.42 3.25
CA LEU A 121 -6.27 -14.06 1.91
C LEU A 121 -5.81 -15.29 1.12
N PRO A 122 -6.06 -15.34 -0.20
CA PRO A 122 -5.63 -16.46 -1.04
C PRO A 122 -4.12 -16.72 -0.95
N GLY A 123 -3.74 -17.96 -0.62
CA GLY A 123 -2.33 -18.38 -0.55
C GLY A 123 -1.56 -17.93 0.70
N CYS A 124 -2.23 -17.33 1.69
CA CYS A 124 -1.63 -16.90 2.96
C CYS A 124 -1.73 -17.94 4.08
N ASP A 125 -1.29 -19.17 3.82
CA ASP A 125 -1.25 -20.24 4.82
C ASP A 125 -0.19 -20.04 5.92
N SER A 126 0.75 -19.11 5.72
CA SER A 126 1.79 -18.73 6.69
C SER A 126 2.03 -17.21 6.73
N PRO A 127 2.56 -16.68 7.85
CA PRO A 127 2.79 -15.25 8.04
C PRO A 127 3.84 -14.67 7.09
N ASP A 128 4.87 -15.44 6.72
CA ASP A 128 5.91 -15.04 5.78
C ASP A 128 5.37 -14.87 4.36
N LYS A 129 4.43 -15.74 3.91
CA LYS A 129 3.77 -15.56 2.61
C LYS A 129 2.88 -14.33 2.56
N ALA A 130 2.16 -14.03 3.64
CA ALA A 130 1.41 -12.78 3.73
C ALA A 130 2.33 -11.56 3.65
N ALA A 131 3.45 -11.57 4.40
CA ALA A 131 4.43 -10.49 4.32
C ALA A 131 5.11 -10.39 2.95
N ARG A 132 5.25 -11.48 2.21
CA ARG A 132 5.88 -11.49 0.88
C ARG A 132 4.97 -11.00 -0.24
N TYR A 133 3.76 -11.55 -0.30
CA TYR A 133 2.88 -11.42 -1.47
C TYR A 133 1.73 -10.44 -1.24
N TRP A 134 1.41 -10.18 0.03
CA TRP A 134 0.30 -9.33 0.47
C TRP A 134 0.80 -8.27 1.45
N THR A 135 2.05 -7.81 1.28
CA THR A 135 2.74 -6.89 2.19
C THR A 135 1.91 -5.65 2.51
N ARG A 136 1.25 -5.10 1.48
CA ARG A 136 0.45 -3.88 1.59
C ARG A 136 -0.85 -4.14 2.34
N GLU A 137 -1.59 -5.20 2.00
CA GLU A 137 -2.77 -5.62 2.77
C GLU A 137 -2.42 -5.96 4.22
N PHE A 138 -1.29 -6.61 4.45
CA PHE A 138 -0.86 -6.97 5.79
C PHE A 138 -0.46 -5.72 6.60
N TRP A 139 0.10 -4.70 5.96
CA TRP A 139 0.30 -3.39 6.59
C TRP A 139 -1.02 -2.68 6.92
N PHE A 140 -2.01 -2.73 6.02
CA PHE A 140 -3.33 -2.15 6.30
C PHE A 140 -4.02 -2.86 7.47
N PHE A 141 -3.99 -4.20 7.49
CA PHE A 141 -4.41 -5.00 8.64
C PHE A 141 -3.69 -4.59 9.92
N SER A 142 -2.36 -4.44 9.88
CA SER A 142 -1.53 -4.07 11.03
C SER A 142 -1.99 -2.76 11.66
N ARG A 143 -2.28 -1.75 10.84
CA ARG A 143 -2.76 -0.44 11.26
C ARG A 143 -4.18 -0.48 11.82
N GLN A 144 -5.08 -1.23 11.16
CA GLN A 144 -6.46 -1.42 11.64
C GLN A 144 -6.44 -2.11 13.00
N LEU A 145 -5.66 -3.19 13.15
CA LEU A 145 -5.54 -3.93 14.39
C LEU A 145 -4.97 -3.06 15.52
N SER A 146 -3.96 -2.25 15.25
CA SER A 146 -3.41 -1.30 16.23
C SER A 146 -4.47 -0.30 16.73
N THR A 147 -5.26 0.25 15.80
CA THR A 147 -6.39 1.15 16.12
C THR A 147 -7.42 0.43 17.02
N LEU A 148 -7.90 -0.73 16.59
CA LEU A 148 -8.89 -1.52 17.35
C LEU A 148 -8.37 -1.96 18.72
N ARG A 149 -7.06 -2.26 18.84
CA ARG A 149 -6.43 -2.55 20.14
C ARG A 149 -6.47 -1.34 21.06
N SER A 150 -6.13 -0.15 20.55
CA SER A 150 -6.17 1.08 21.33
C SER A 150 -7.58 1.42 21.83
N GLU A 151 -8.60 1.02 21.08
CA GLU A 151 -10.02 1.19 21.42
C GLU A 151 -10.56 0.07 22.32
N GLY A 152 -9.81 -1.03 22.50
CA GLY A 152 -10.26 -2.21 23.24
C GLY A 152 -11.37 -3.00 22.53
N THR A 153 -11.49 -2.88 21.22
CA THR A 153 -12.61 -3.43 20.42
C THR A 153 -12.24 -4.70 19.66
N VAL A 154 -11.00 -5.18 19.77
CA VAL A 154 -10.54 -6.38 19.06
C VAL A 154 -11.27 -7.63 19.53
N ARG A 155 -11.78 -8.41 18.58
CA ARG A 155 -12.29 -9.76 18.80
C ARG A 155 -11.41 -10.73 18.03
N PHE A 156 -10.54 -11.44 18.75
CA PHE A 156 -9.63 -12.40 18.14
C PHE A 156 -10.34 -13.67 17.69
N GLU A 157 -10.02 -14.12 16.48
CA GLU A 157 -10.34 -15.45 16.00
C GLU A 157 -9.26 -16.46 16.45
N PRO A 158 -9.57 -17.77 16.49
CA PRO A 158 -8.55 -18.79 16.69
C PRO A 158 -7.44 -18.70 15.63
N VAL A 159 -6.19 -18.57 16.07
CA VAL A 159 -5.04 -18.49 15.16
C VAL A 159 -4.79 -19.86 14.52
N PRO A 160 -4.77 -19.96 13.17
CA PRO A 160 -4.56 -21.24 12.49
C PRO A 160 -3.14 -21.78 12.71
N ILE A 161 -2.97 -23.08 12.50
CA ILE A 161 -1.70 -23.79 12.80
C ILE A 161 -0.49 -23.18 12.08
N GLY A 162 -0.64 -22.77 10.82
CA GLY A 162 0.43 -22.16 10.03
C GLY A 162 0.82 -20.74 10.47
N TRP A 163 0.08 -20.14 11.40
CA TRP A 163 0.29 -18.79 11.93
C TRP A 163 0.70 -18.78 13.41
N LYS A 164 0.96 -19.96 13.99
CA LYS A 164 1.31 -20.07 15.42
C LYS A 164 2.61 -19.37 15.79
N ASP A 165 3.54 -19.23 14.85
CA ASP A 165 4.82 -18.55 15.09
C ASP A 165 4.71 -17.04 15.35
N VAL A 166 3.56 -16.43 15.04
CA VAL A 166 3.26 -15.02 15.32
C VAL A 166 2.08 -14.83 16.29
N GLU A 167 1.52 -15.94 16.82
CA GLU A 167 0.38 -15.89 17.73
C GLU A 167 0.64 -15.03 18.99
N PRO A 168 1.79 -15.12 19.67
CA PRO A 168 2.04 -14.30 20.86
C PRO A 168 1.99 -12.80 20.56
N GLU A 169 2.66 -12.36 19.52
CA GLU A 169 2.71 -10.97 19.08
C GLU A 169 1.33 -10.48 18.63
N LEU A 170 0.59 -11.34 17.93
CA LEU A 170 -0.76 -11.06 17.46
C LEU A 170 -1.77 -10.93 18.61
N LEU A 171 -1.75 -11.81 19.60
CA LEU A 171 -2.73 -11.77 20.68
C LEU A 171 -2.42 -10.67 21.71
N THR A 172 -1.13 -10.46 22.01
CA THR A 172 -0.72 -9.53 23.06
C THR A 172 -0.53 -8.11 22.57
N GLY A 173 -0.29 -7.91 21.27
CA GLY A 173 0.13 -6.62 20.72
C GLY A 173 1.48 -6.15 21.27
N ARG A 174 2.33 -7.07 21.72
CA ARG A 174 3.67 -6.79 22.23
C ARG A 174 4.70 -7.53 21.38
N LEU A 175 5.74 -6.80 21.00
CA LEU A 175 6.87 -7.38 20.30
C LEU A 175 7.77 -8.07 21.33
N GLY A 176 7.98 -9.37 21.18
CA GLY A 176 8.98 -10.12 21.95
C GLY A 176 10.38 -9.90 21.39
N ASP A 177 11.31 -10.78 21.76
CA ASP A 177 12.63 -10.80 21.15
C ASP A 177 12.51 -11.18 19.67
N VAL A 178 13.03 -10.30 18.80
CA VAL A 178 12.99 -10.50 17.35
C VAL A 178 14.32 -11.06 16.88
N ASP A 179 14.27 -12.26 16.30
CA ASP A 179 15.37 -12.80 15.52
C ASP A 179 15.28 -12.30 14.08
N VAL A 180 16.08 -11.29 13.74
CA VAL A 180 16.13 -10.70 12.40
C VAL A 180 16.71 -11.63 11.33
N SER A 181 17.35 -12.75 11.72
CA SER A 181 17.78 -13.75 10.74
C SER A 181 16.60 -14.48 10.08
N LEU A 182 15.40 -14.42 10.69
CA LEU A 182 14.17 -15.01 10.16
C LEU A 182 13.47 -14.15 9.10
N GLY A 183 14.03 -12.99 8.75
CA GLY A 183 13.64 -12.23 7.57
C GLY A 183 12.17 -11.84 7.51
N LEU A 184 11.42 -12.43 6.59
CA LEU A 184 9.97 -12.21 6.44
C LEU A 184 9.19 -12.53 7.72
N LEU A 185 9.53 -13.58 8.46
CA LEU A 185 8.83 -13.91 9.69
C LEU A 185 9.05 -12.83 10.77
N ALA A 186 10.25 -12.26 10.85
CA ALA A 186 10.54 -11.14 11.74
C ALA A 186 9.68 -9.91 11.37
N LEU A 187 9.56 -9.61 10.08
CA LEU A 187 8.64 -8.56 9.60
C LEU A 187 7.18 -8.87 9.96
N SER A 188 6.72 -10.11 9.78
CA SER A 188 5.35 -10.51 10.09
C SER A 188 5.02 -10.34 11.58
N LYS A 189 5.95 -10.67 12.48
CA LYS A 189 5.80 -10.41 13.93
C LYS A 189 5.58 -8.93 14.21
N MET A 190 6.39 -8.06 13.61
CA MET A 190 6.27 -6.62 13.75
C MET A 190 4.96 -6.07 13.17
N LEU A 191 4.50 -6.60 12.03
CA LEU A 191 3.21 -6.30 11.43
C LEU A 191 2.06 -6.75 12.35
N CYS A 192 2.13 -7.91 12.98
CA CYS A 192 1.13 -8.35 13.97
C CYS A 192 1.04 -7.40 15.17
N VAL A 193 2.14 -6.73 15.54
CA VAL A 193 2.16 -5.73 16.64
C VAL A 193 1.66 -4.36 16.20
N GLY A 194 1.92 -3.96 14.95
CA GLY A 194 1.72 -2.57 14.51
C GLY A 194 2.94 -1.70 14.71
N SER A 195 4.13 -2.30 14.87
CA SER A 195 5.37 -1.58 15.14
C SER A 195 6.54 -2.23 14.43
N ILE A 196 6.93 -1.65 13.29
CA ILE A 196 8.09 -2.09 12.51
C ILE A 196 9.33 -1.39 13.01
N GLN A 197 10.31 -2.17 13.45
CA GLN A 197 11.60 -1.71 13.94
C GLN A 197 12.58 -1.68 12.77
N PRO A 198 13.14 -0.52 12.39
CA PRO A 198 13.96 -0.45 11.20
C PRO A 198 15.28 -1.21 11.38
N PRO A 199 15.94 -1.67 10.29
CA PRO A 199 17.10 -2.56 10.38
C PRO A 199 18.27 -2.02 11.20
N TRP A 200 18.46 -0.70 11.24
CA TRP A 200 19.53 -0.08 12.04
C TRP A 200 19.34 -0.17 13.55
N VAL A 201 18.14 -0.49 14.04
CA VAL A 201 17.93 -0.84 15.47
C VAL A 201 18.66 -2.14 15.82
N TYR A 202 18.90 -2.99 14.82
CA TYR A 202 19.58 -4.27 14.93
C TYR A 202 21.01 -4.25 14.36
N GLU A 203 21.59 -3.05 14.23
CA GLU A 203 22.95 -2.84 13.70
C GLU A 203 23.13 -3.34 12.26
N LEU A 204 22.04 -3.46 11.49
CA LEU A 204 22.08 -3.89 10.09
C LEU A 204 22.39 -2.74 9.13
N SER A 205 23.19 -3.03 8.11
CA SER A 205 23.64 -2.10 7.07
C SER A 205 22.84 -2.29 5.77
N PRO A 206 22.63 -1.22 4.96
CA PRO A 206 22.11 -1.36 3.60
C PRO A 206 22.93 -2.30 2.71
N ASP A 207 24.22 -2.51 2.99
CA ASP A 207 25.07 -3.43 2.22
C ASP A 207 24.66 -4.91 2.35
N GLN A 208 23.82 -5.22 3.34
CA GLN A 208 23.26 -6.57 3.55
C GLN A 208 21.98 -6.81 2.73
N ILE A 209 21.54 -5.82 1.94
CA ILE A 209 20.46 -6.01 0.96
C ILE A 209 21.05 -6.79 -0.20
N ASP A 210 20.76 -8.09 -0.27
CA ASP A 210 20.92 -8.86 -1.50
C ASP A 210 19.67 -8.63 -2.37
N ASN A 211 19.70 -8.79 -3.69
CA ASN A 211 18.46 -8.66 -4.47
C ASN A 211 17.61 -9.95 -4.41
N SER A 212 17.58 -10.65 -3.27
CA SER A 212 16.76 -11.86 -3.11
C SER A 212 15.27 -11.51 -3.17
N HIS A 213 14.58 -12.26 -4.02
CA HIS A 213 13.14 -12.25 -4.16
C HIS A 213 12.50 -13.53 -3.59
N GLY A 214 13.30 -14.40 -2.95
CA GLY A 214 12.86 -15.66 -2.35
C GLY A 214 12.11 -15.49 -1.03
N MET A 215 11.58 -16.59 -0.53
CA MET A 215 10.96 -16.66 0.81
C MET A 215 11.99 -16.65 1.95
N ASP A 216 13.27 -16.85 1.61
CA ASP A 216 14.43 -16.90 2.51
C ASP A 216 15.17 -15.56 2.62
N MET A 217 14.56 -14.46 2.15
CA MET A 217 15.19 -13.14 2.17
C MET A 217 15.46 -12.67 3.61
N GLY A 218 16.60 -12.01 3.82
CA GLY A 218 16.97 -11.43 5.11
C GLY A 218 16.06 -10.26 5.53
N TYR A 219 16.20 -9.80 6.77
CA TYR A 219 15.34 -8.73 7.30
C TYR A 219 15.50 -7.39 6.57
N CYS A 220 16.71 -7.05 6.12
CA CYS A 220 16.92 -5.85 5.29
C CYS A 220 16.04 -5.90 4.02
N ASN A 221 16.03 -7.02 3.30
CA ASN A 221 15.17 -7.21 2.13
C ASN A 221 13.68 -7.15 2.46
N ALA A 222 13.25 -7.81 3.53
CA ALA A 222 11.86 -7.78 3.96
C ALA A 222 11.42 -6.35 4.30
N PHE A 223 12.28 -5.58 4.97
CA PHE A 223 12.04 -4.17 5.24
C PHE A 223 12.00 -3.32 3.96
N CYS A 224 12.88 -3.60 3.00
CA CYS A 224 12.87 -2.93 1.70
C CYS A 224 11.59 -3.24 0.91
N LEU A 225 11.11 -4.48 0.95
CA LEU A 225 9.83 -4.89 0.39
C LEU A 225 8.67 -4.13 1.05
N TRP A 226 8.69 -4.02 2.38
CA TRP A 226 7.69 -3.26 3.11
C TRP A 226 7.68 -1.77 2.71
N ILE A 227 8.82 -1.10 2.72
CA ILE A 227 8.94 0.26 2.18
C ILE A 227 8.42 0.30 0.73
N GLY A 228 8.80 -0.69 -0.07
CA GLY A 228 8.37 -1.00 -1.45
C GLY A 228 6.89 -0.85 -1.69
N SER A 229 6.10 -1.47 -0.82
CA SER A 229 4.71 -1.80 -1.13
C SER A 229 3.69 -1.17 -0.18
N ALA A 230 4.08 -0.80 1.04
CA ALA A 230 3.13 -0.46 2.09
C ALA A 230 2.51 0.95 1.98
N PHE A 231 3.13 1.86 1.22
CA PHE A 231 2.82 3.29 1.27
C PHE A 231 2.34 3.84 -0.07
N ASP A 232 1.51 4.88 0.01
CA ASP A 232 1.01 5.63 -1.14
C ASP A 232 1.97 6.74 -1.54
N ASP A 233 2.70 7.27 -0.56
CA ASP A 233 3.52 8.45 -0.71
C ASP A 233 4.74 8.41 0.21
N ASP A 234 5.79 9.09 -0.23
CA ASP A 234 7.06 9.15 0.50
C ASP A 234 7.00 10.07 1.71
N VAL A 235 6.04 11.00 1.76
CA VAL A 235 5.90 11.95 2.88
C VAL A 235 5.54 11.19 4.16
N PHE A 236 4.55 10.30 4.08
CA PHE A 236 4.13 9.46 5.20
C PHE A 236 5.23 8.49 5.62
N LEU A 237 5.88 7.82 4.65
CA LEU A 237 7.04 6.96 4.90
C LEU A 237 8.15 7.72 5.65
N ARG A 238 8.55 8.89 5.14
CA ARG A 238 9.62 9.70 5.76
C ARG A 238 9.24 10.15 7.16
N LYS A 239 7.99 10.58 7.38
CA LYS A 239 7.50 10.94 8.71
C LYS A 239 7.59 9.77 9.69
N LEU A 240 7.21 8.57 9.25
CA LEU A 240 7.26 7.36 10.08
C LEU A 240 8.71 6.95 10.41
N LEU A 241 9.64 7.11 9.48
CA LEU A 241 11.04 6.76 9.70
C LEU A 241 11.85 7.84 10.44
N GLN A 242 11.46 9.11 10.35
CA GLN A 242 12.17 10.19 11.05
C GLN A 242 12.18 9.99 12.57
N SER A 243 11.11 9.42 13.14
CA SER A 243 11.03 9.14 14.58
C SER A 243 12.01 8.07 15.06
N THR A 244 12.66 7.32 14.17
CA THR A 244 13.55 6.21 14.54
C THR A 244 15.04 6.54 14.35
N GLY A 245 15.38 7.80 14.09
CA GLY A 245 16.78 8.27 14.02
C GLY A 245 17.58 7.68 12.85
N ILE A 246 17.04 7.76 11.63
CA ILE A 246 17.64 7.17 10.40
C ILE A 246 19.13 7.51 10.24
N PRO A 247 20.04 6.52 10.24
CA PRO A 247 21.45 6.72 9.92
C PRO A 247 21.66 7.23 8.49
N ASN A 248 22.80 7.89 8.24
CA ASN A 248 23.09 8.53 6.96
C ASN A 248 23.05 7.57 5.76
N ASP A 249 23.58 6.35 5.92
CA ASP A 249 23.66 5.39 4.81
C ASP A 249 22.26 4.86 4.45
N TRP A 250 21.42 4.59 5.45
CA TRP A 250 20.01 4.26 5.25
C TRP A 250 19.22 5.42 4.63
N ARG A 251 19.47 6.66 5.06
CA ARG A 251 18.82 7.85 4.47
C ARG A 251 19.10 7.95 2.97
N LYS A 252 20.37 7.84 2.56
CA LYS A 252 20.78 7.87 1.16
C LYS A 252 20.14 6.74 0.36
N TRP A 253 20.11 5.53 0.93
CA TRP A 253 19.49 4.39 0.28
C TRP A 253 17.98 4.63 0.05
N ILE A 254 17.26 5.09 1.07
CA ILE A 254 15.82 5.38 0.97
C ILE A 254 15.56 6.46 -0.07
N GLU A 255 16.32 7.57 -0.03
CA GLU A 255 16.18 8.66 -1.00
C GLU A 255 16.32 8.14 -2.44
N LYS A 256 17.29 7.25 -2.70
CA LYS A 256 17.46 6.61 -4.00
C LYS A 256 16.26 5.74 -4.41
N GLN A 257 15.65 5.00 -3.47
CA GLN A 257 14.48 4.16 -3.78
C GLN A 257 13.20 4.96 -4.02
N THR A 258 13.09 6.13 -3.40
CA THR A 258 11.92 7.00 -3.50
C THR A 258 11.95 7.92 -4.73
N GLN A 259 13.12 8.12 -5.36
CA GLN A 259 13.26 8.97 -6.54
C GLN A 259 12.51 8.49 -7.79
N HIS A 260 12.03 7.25 -7.79
CA HIS A 260 11.37 6.60 -8.95
C HIS A 260 9.93 6.18 -8.66
N ARG A 261 9.29 6.78 -7.65
CA ARG A 261 7.91 6.47 -7.24
C ARG A 261 6.91 7.53 -7.63
#